data_AF-A0A4Q3YKI3-F1
#
_entry.id   AF-A0A4Q3YKI3-F1
#
_cell.length_a   1.000
_cell.length_b   1.000
_cell.length_c   1.000
_cell.angle_alpha   90.00
_cell.angle_beta   90.00
_cell.angle_gamma   90.00
#
_symmetry.space_group_name_H-M   'P 1'
#
loop_
_entity.id
_entity.type
_entity.pdbx_description
1 polymer ?
#
loop_
_entity_poly.entity_id
_entity_poly.type
_entity_poly.pdbx_seq_one_letter_code
_entity_poly.pdbx_strand_id
1 'polypeptide(L)'
;MPRKPEDARNREQRERQQKQRDADKRAKRPGRDDIARVALYWLITRAVEKEELRELEKFRDKIVSVLVDQGFDEQASDRVFDDLVTKYRTGGLPFRRKVHLLHPDGPDGPDGDQ
;
A
#
# COMPACT_ATOMS: atom_id res chain seq x y z
N MET A 1 3.07 2.51 40.20
CA MET A 1 3.50 3.61 39.30
C MET A 1 2.25 4.29 38.74
N PRO A 2 2.01 5.59 39.02
CA PRO A 2 0.84 6.28 38.50
C PRO A 2 0.94 6.35 36.97
N ARG A 3 -0.13 5.95 36.29
CA ARG A 3 -0.19 5.94 34.83
C ARG A 3 -0.13 7.40 34.32
N LYS A 4 0.86 7.74 33.48
CA LYS A 4 0.88 9.03 32.76
C LYS A 4 -0.50 9.30 32.15
N PRO A 5 -1.00 10.56 32.18
CA PRO A 5 -2.29 10.91 31.61
C PRO A 5 -2.35 10.52 30.12
N GLU A 6 -3.52 10.06 29.66
CA GLU A 6 -3.75 9.45 28.35
C GLU A 6 -3.26 10.32 27.19
N ASP A 7 -3.43 11.63 27.29
CA ASP A 7 -2.97 12.60 26.29
C ASP A 7 -1.44 12.66 26.14
N ALA A 8 -0.70 12.51 27.25
CA ALA A 8 0.76 12.49 27.21
C ALA A 8 1.27 11.21 26.52
N ARG A 9 0.58 10.09 26.72
CA ARG A 9 0.90 8.81 26.06
C ARG A 9 0.58 8.84 24.57
N ASN A 10 -0.57 9.39 24.21
CA ASN A 10 -0.99 9.54 22.81
C ASN A 10 -0.03 10.46 22.04
N ARG A 11 0.45 11.55 22.66
CA ARG A 11 1.48 12.42 22.07
C ARG A 11 2.81 11.70 21.88
N GLU A 12 3.34 11.06 22.91
CA GLU A 12 4.60 10.29 22.82
C GLU A 12 4.51 9.16 21.78
N GLN A 13 3.35 8.51 21.65
CA GLN A 13 3.15 7.46 20.65
C GLN A 13 3.10 8.02 19.23
N ARG A 14 2.43 9.17 19.02
CA ARG A 14 2.40 9.86 17.72
C ARG A 14 3.81 10.29 17.29
N GLU A 15 4.58 10.87 18.20
CA GLU A 15 5.97 11.27 17.92
C GLU A 15 6.85 10.07 17.52
N ARG A 16 6.73 8.95 18.23
CA ARG A 16 7.45 7.71 17.89
C ARG A 16 7.06 7.18 16.52
N GLN A 17 5.77 7.14 16.22
CA GLN A 17 5.28 6.71 14.90
C GLN A 17 5.75 7.66 13.79
N GLN A 18 5.79 8.96 14.05
CA GLN A 18 6.26 9.95 13.08
C GLN A 18 7.75 9.75 12.77
N LYS A 19 8.59 9.62 13.81
CA LYS A 19 10.03 9.34 13.64
C LYS A 19 10.28 8.07 12.84
N GLN A 20 9.52 7.01 13.11
CA GLN A 20 9.63 5.77 12.35
C GLN A 20 9.24 5.96 10.87
N ARG A 21 8.13 6.67 10.61
CA ARG A 21 7.69 6.96 9.24
C ARG A 21 8.72 7.78 8.47
N ASP A 22 9.36 8.75 9.11
CA ASP A 22 10.35 9.60 8.45
C ASP A 22 11.67 8.86 8.22
N ALA A 23 12.09 7.99 9.15
CA ALA A 23 13.20 7.07 8.92
C ALA A 23 12.94 6.11 7.76
N ASP A 24 11.74 5.52 7.69
CA ASP A 24 11.35 4.62 6.59
C ASP A 24 11.32 5.35 5.24
N LYS A 25 10.84 6.60 5.20
CA LYS A 25 10.89 7.45 3.99
C LYS A 25 12.32 7.72 3.55
N ARG A 26 13.21 8.13 4.46
CA ARG A 26 14.64 8.37 4.17
C ARG A 26 15.33 7.10 3.66
N ALA A 27 15.02 5.96 4.26
CA ALA A 27 15.50 4.65 3.82
C ALA A 27 14.83 4.14 2.52
N LYS A 28 13.86 4.89 1.95
CA LYS A 28 13.05 4.47 0.79
C LYS A 28 12.44 3.09 0.96
N ARG A 29 12.12 2.71 2.20
CA ARG A 29 11.63 1.39 2.55
C ARG A 29 10.18 1.25 2.07
N PRO A 30 9.83 0.21 1.29
CA PRO A 30 8.44 -0.03 0.90
C PRO A 30 7.61 -0.44 2.12
N GLY A 31 6.39 0.06 2.21
CA GLY A 31 5.42 -0.41 3.18
C GLY A 31 4.79 -1.75 2.76
N ARG A 32 4.11 -2.41 3.70
CA ARG A 32 3.31 -3.62 3.41
C ARG A 32 2.33 -3.40 2.25
N ASP A 33 1.66 -2.26 2.27
CA ASP A 33 0.69 -1.85 1.26
C ASP A 33 1.34 -1.59 -0.12
N ASP A 34 2.59 -1.12 -0.16
CA ASP A 34 3.31 -0.97 -1.43
C ASP A 34 3.60 -2.34 -2.05
N ILE A 35 4.04 -3.31 -1.23
CA ILE A 35 4.25 -4.69 -1.68
C ILE A 35 2.94 -5.34 -2.12
N ALA A 36 1.87 -5.19 -1.33
CA ALA A 36 0.56 -5.75 -1.66
C ALA A 36 0.02 -5.21 -3.00
N ARG A 37 0.10 -3.90 -3.22
CA ARG A 37 -0.35 -3.27 -4.47
C ARG A 37 0.47 -3.72 -5.68
N VAL A 38 1.78 -3.87 -5.54
CA VAL A 38 2.65 -4.38 -6.62
C VAL A 38 2.39 -5.86 -6.91
N ALA A 39 2.24 -6.69 -5.86
CA ALA A 39 1.96 -8.10 -6.00
C ALA A 39 0.60 -8.36 -6.68
N LEU A 40 -0.44 -7.62 -6.27
CA LEU A 40 -1.77 -7.75 -6.88
C LEU A 40 -1.76 -7.33 -8.35
N TYR A 41 -1.11 -6.22 -8.69
CA TYR A 41 -0.92 -5.80 -10.08
C TYR A 41 -0.26 -6.90 -10.90
N TRP A 42 0.88 -7.41 -10.43
CA TRP A 42 1.64 -8.44 -11.14
C TRP A 42 0.85 -9.74 -11.33
N LEU A 43 0.10 -10.19 -10.31
CA LEU A 43 -0.74 -11.40 -10.40
C LEU A 43 -1.82 -11.24 -11.47
N ILE A 44 -2.53 -10.11 -11.46
CA ILE A 44 -3.60 -9.82 -12.42
C ILE A 44 -3.04 -9.71 -13.84
N THR A 45 -1.98 -8.91 -14.05
CA THR A 45 -1.40 -8.72 -15.38
C THR A 45 -0.87 -10.04 -15.94
N ARG A 46 -0.18 -10.83 -15.11
CA ARG A 46 0.34 -12.14 -15.51
C ARG A 46 -0.79 -13.10 -15.91
N ALA A 47 -1.86 -13.19 -15.13
CA ALA A 47 -2.98 -14.08 -15.44
C ALA A 47 -3.68 -13.68 -16.74
N VAL A 48 -3.81 -12.37 -17.00
CA VAL A 48 -4.34 -11.83 -18.27
C VAL A 48 -3.40 -12.18 -19.43
N GLU A 49 -2.10 -11.93 -19.30
CA GLU A 49 -1.09 -12.19 -20.34
C GLU A 49 -1.01 -13.68 -20.72
N LYS A 50 -1.24 -14.57 -19.76
CA LYS A 50 -1.22 -16.01 -19.96
C LYS A 50 -2.58 -16.62 -20.31
N GLU A 51 -3.62 -15.80 -20.45
CA GLU A 51 -5.00 -16.25 -20.66
C GLU A 51 -5.52 -17.21 -19.56
N GLU A 52 -4.95 -17.13 -18.35
CA GLU A 52 -5.28 -17.96 -17.19
C GLU A 52 -6.52 -17.41 -16.44
N LEU A 53 -7.58 -17.05 -17.17
CA LEU A 53 -8.76 -16.37 -16.62
C LEU A 53 -9.48 -17.18 -15.53
N ARG A 54 -9.48 -18.51 -15.63
CA ARG A 54 -10.07 -19.40 -14.61
C ARG A 54 -9.30 -19.37 -13.29
N GLU A 55 -7.97 -19.24 -13.35
CA GLU A 55 -7.16 -19.13 -12.14
C GLU A 55 -7.30 -17.74 -11.51
N LEU A 56 -7.46 -16.69 -12.33
CA LEU A 56 -7.78 -15.36 -11.86
C LEU A 56 -9.14 -15.31 -11.14
N GLU A 57 -10.15 -16.01 -11.65
CA GLU A 57 -11.47 -16.13 -11.03
C GLU A 57 -11.39 -16.82 -9.65
N LYS A 58 -10.72 -17.99 -9.55
CA LYS A 58 -10.52 -18.65 -8.26
C LYS A 58 -9.78 -17.77 -7.25
N PHE A 59 -8.81 -17.00 -7.73
CA PHE A 59 -8.06 -16.07 -6.90
C PHE A 59 -8.94 -14.92 -6.39
N ARG A 60 -9.82 -14.36 -7.25
CA ARG A 60 -10.84 -13.38 -6.86
C ARG A 60 -11.74 -13.95 -5.77
N ASP A 61 -12.33 -15.13 -5.99
CA ASP A 61 -13.25 -15.76 -5.04
C ASP A 61 -12.58 -15.95 -3.67
N LYS A 62 -11.29 -16.34 -3.65
CA LYS A 62 -10.55 -16.49 -2.40
C LYS A 62 -10.32 -15.17 -1.69
N ILE A 63 -9.97 -14.10 -2.41
CA ILE A 63 -9.80 -12.77 -1.82
C ILE A 63 -11.12 -12.23 -1.29
N VAL A 64 -12.20 -12.33 -2.07
CA VAL A 64 -13.53 -11.87 -1.68
C VAL A 64 -13.99 -12.61 -0.43
N SER A 65 -13.83 -13.94 -0.35
CA SER A 65 -14.13 -14.71 0.86
C SER A 65 -13.37 -14.20 2.09
N VAL A 66 -12.07 -13.91 1.97
CA VAL A 66 -11.27 -13.39 3.09
C VAL A 66 -11.68 -11.95 3.49
N LEU A 67 -12.18 -11.15 2.56
CA LEU A 67 -12.74 -9.83 2.84
C LEU A 67 -14.10 -9.94 3.56
N VAL A 68 -14.97 -10.85 3.10
CA VAL A 68 -16.25 -11.12 3.76
C VAL A 68 -16.04 -11.61 5.19
N ASP A 69 -15.04 -12.46 5.44
CA ASP A 69 -14.68 -12.92 6.80
C ASP A 69 -14.25 -11.76 7.72
N GLN A 70 -13.76 -10.65 7.16
CA GLN A 70 -13.44 -9.42 7.90
C GLN A 70 -14.65 -8.49 8.09
N GLY A 71 -15.80 -8.82 7.51
CA GLY A 71 -17.04 -8.03 7.56
C GLY A 71 -17.24 -7.06 6.40
N PHE A 72 -16.48 -7.19 5.30
CA PHE A 72 -16.75 -6.42 4.09
C PHE A 72 -17.95 -6.99 3.30
N ASP A 73 -18.65 -6.13 2.57
CA ASP A 73 -19.71 -6.55 1.66
C ASP A 73 -19.14 -7.34 0.47
N GLU A 74 -19.76 -8.49 0.17
CA GLU A 74 -19.30 -9.42 -0.86
C GLU A 74 -19.37 -8.79 -2.26
N GLN A 75 -20.52 -8.20 -2.62
CA GLN A 75 -20.73 -7.61 -3.94
C GLN A 75 -19.83 -6.39 -4.17
N ALA A 76 -19.65 -5.55 -3.15
CA ALA A 76 -18.73 -4.43 -3.20
C ALA A 76 -17.28 -4.90 -3.39
N SER A 77 -16.87 -5.96 -2.68
CA SER A 77 -15.54 -6.54 -2.79
C SER A 77 -15.28 -7.10 -4.19
N ASP A 78 -16.25 -7.82 -4.75
CA ASP A 78 -16.20 -8.38 -6.10
C ASP A 78 -16.08 -7.29 -7.17
N ARG A 79 -16.93 -6.27 -7.12
CA ARG A 79 -16.88 -5.11 -8.05
C ARG A 79 -15.54 -4.38 -8.01
N VAL A 80 -14.99 -4.15 -6.81
CA VAL A 80 -13.68 -3.51 -6.66
C VAL A 80 -12.58 -4.36 -7.29
N PHE A 81 -12.65 -5.69 -7.17
CA PHE A 81 -11.69 -6.58 -7.81
C PHE A 81 -11.80 -6.52 -9.34
N ASP A 82 -13.00 -6.59 -9.89
CA ASP A 82 -13.25 -6.52 -11.34
C ASP A 82 -12.80 -5.17 -11.93
N ASP A 83 -13.00 -4.07 -11.21
CA ASP A 83 -12.50 -2.74 -11.57
C ASP A 83 -10.95 -2.73 -11.62
N LEU A 84 -10.28 -3.40 -10.68
CA LEU A 84 -8.82 -3.53 -10.67
C LEU A 84 -8.33 -4.37 -11.85
N VAL A 85 -9.01 -5.47 -12.18
CA VAL A 85 -8.70 -6.28 -13.37
C VAL A 85 -8.82 -5.42 -14.62
N THR A 86 -9.94 -4.72 -14.79
CA THR A 86 -10.19 -3.83 -15.93
C THR A 86 -9.10 -2.76 -16.05
N LYS A 87 -8.76 -2.12 -14.94
CA LYS A 87 -7.70 -1.10 -14.89
C LYS A 87 -6.34 -1.67 -15.32
N TYR A 88 -5.96 -2.84 -14.81
CA TYR A 88 -4.62 -3.40 -15.03
C TYR A 88 -4.45 -4.05 -16.41
N ARG A 89 -5.54 -4.43 -17.10
CA ARG A 89 -5.49 -4.90 -18.50
C ARG A 89 -4.99 -3.85 -19.48
N THR A 90 -5.11 -2.57 -19.17
CA THR A 90 -4.72 -1.47 -20.09
C THR A 90 -3.21 -1.24 -20.20
N GLY A 91 -2.38 -2.02 -19.50
CA GLY A 91 -0.92 -2.10 -19.73
C GLY A 91 -0.08 -0.94 -19.17
N GLY A 92 -0.69 0.06 -18.56
CA GLY A 92 0.01 1.16 -17.89
C GLY A 92 0.36 0.85 -16.43
N LEU A 93 1.53 1.33 -15.96
CA LEU A 93 1.90 1.23 -14.56
C LEU A 93 0.91 2.07 -13.71
N PRO A 94 0.05 1.47 -12.87
CA PRO A 94 -1.08 2.18 -12.25
C PRO A 94 -0.67 2.96 -10.99
N PHE A 95 0.62 2.93 -10.64
CA PHE A 95 1.12 3.46 -9.38
C PHE A 95 1.50 4.93 -9.52
N ARG A 96 0.83 5.78 -8.72
CA ARG A 96 1.24 7.17 -8.54
C ARG A 96 2.64 7.20 -7.91
N ARG A 97 3.57 7.92 -8.55
CA ARG A 97 4.91 8.15 -8.01
C ARG A 97 4.82 8.86 -6.65
N LYS A 98 5.59 8.38 -5.67
CA LYS A 98 5.68 9.01 -4.34
C LYS A 98 6.70 10.15 -4.39
N VAL A 99 6.30 11.35 -3.97
CA VAL A 99 7.13 12.56 -4.05
C VAL A 99 8.47 12.43 -3.29
N HIS A 100 8.47 11.77 -2.13
CA HIS A 100 9.71 11.52 -1.37
C HIS A 100 10.66 10.51 -2.04
N LEU A 101 10.23 9.84 -3.11
CA LEU A 101 11.13 9.03 -3.94
C LEU A 101 11.72 9.84 -5.10
N LEU A 102 11.17 11.03 -5.40
CA LEU A 102 11.64 11.93 -6.46
C LEU A 102 12.71 12.90 -5.97
N HIS A 103 12.64 13.30 -4.70
CA HIS A 103 13.60 14.19 -4.04
C HIS A 103 14.26 13.41 -2.90
N PRO A 104 15.38 12.71 -3.16
CA PRO A 104 16.11 11.96 -2.13
C PRO A 104 16.62 12.88 -1.01
N ASP A 105 16.90 14.14 -1.36
CA ASP A 105 17.31 15.21 -0.48
C ASP A 105 16.21 16.30 -0.53
N GLY A 106 15.40 16.42 0.52
CA GLY A 106 14.67 17.66 0.75
C GLY A 106 15.67 18.79 1.04
N PRO A 107 15.24 20.07 1.11
CA PRO A 107 16.11 21.24 1.26
C PRO A 107 16.88 21.32 2.60
N ASP A 108 16.96 20.23 3.34
CA ASP A 108 17.74 20.05 4.57
C ASP A 108 19.01 19.21 4.30
N GLY A 109 19.59 19.34 3.10
CA GLY A 109 21.03 19.10 2.95
C GLY A 109 21.76 20.11 3.84
N PRO A 110 22.84 19.73 4.55
CA PRO A 110 23.54 20.65 5.42
C PRO A 110 23.90 21.88 4.61
N ASP A 111 23.57 23.05 5.17
CA ASP A 111 23.72 24.36 4.57
C ASP A 111 24.93 24.43 3.64
N GLY A 112 24.67 24.87 2.42
CA GLY A 112 25.70 25.45 1.58
C GLY A 112 26.22 26.70 2.28
N ASP A 113 27.22 26.49 3.14
CA ASP A 113 28.16 27.51 3.56
C ASP A 113 29.54 27.03 3.08
N GLN A 114 29.91 27.56 1.91
CA GLN A 114 31.28 27.88 1.46
C GLN A 114 31.22 28.53 0.07
#